data_AF-A0A846Z3D2-F1
#
_entry.id   AF-A0A846Z3D2-F1
#
_cell.length_a   1.000
_cell.length_b   1.000
_cell.length_c   1.000
_cell.angle_alpha   90.00
_cell.angle_beta   90.00
_cell.angle_gamma   90.00
#
_symmetry.space_group_name_H-M   'P 1'
#
loop_
_entity.id
_entity.type
_entity.pdbx_description
1 polymer ?
#
loop_
_entity_poly.entity_id
_entity_poly.type
_entity_poly.pdbx_seq_one_letter_code
_entity_poly.pdbx_strand_id
1 'polypeptide(L)'
;MTGRPLAGPLVAARPVAHRFAGAALCGVLATGSAVALMGASGYLISRAALRPEVIALAVTITAVRALSLSRAVFRYAERLVSHDATLRLLRELRVRWFRRLEPLVPAGLPGARSGDLLSGFAADVEAVQHLYLRGLAPPLVALAAGAGTVAAIARLLPAGGLCLALGLLPAALVLPAATVALTRAA
;
A
#
# COMPACT_ATOMS: atom_id res chain seq x y z
N MET A 1 16.78 19.19 23.62
CA MET A 1 16.25 17.81 23.68
C MET A 1 14.80 17.83 24.16
N THR A 2 13.91 18.47 23.40
CA THR A 2 12.50 18.65 23.75
C THR A 2 11.64 18.14 22.59
N GLY A 3 10.73 17.22 22.90
CA GLY A 3 9.79 16.64 21.96
C GLY A 3 9.03 17.73 21.22
N ARG A 4 9.26 17.83 19.91
CA ARG A 4 8.49 18.71 19.04
C ARG A 4 7.43 17.89 18.31
N PRO A 5 6.20 18.42 18.20
CA PRO A 5 5.06 17.68 17.69
C PRO A 5 5.28 17.33 16.22
N LEU A 6 5.12 16.05 15.89
CA LEU A 6 5.10 15.48 14.52
C LEU A 6 4.00 16.07 13.60
N ALA A 7 3.34 17.17 14.01
CA ALA A 7 2.24 17.80 13.29
C ALA A 7 2.69 18.60 12.06
N GLY A 8 3.93 19.12 12.06
CA GLY A 8 4.51 19.89 10.94
C GLY A 8 4.60 19.16 9.60
N PRO A 9 5.09 17.90 9.54
CA PRO A 9 5.25 17.18 8.26
C PRO A 9 3.94 16.61 7.69
N LEU A 10 2.90 16.42 8.50
CA LEU A 10 1.58 15.94 8.01
C LEU A 10 0.85 16.98 7.14
N VAL A 11 0.99 18.27 7.46
CA VAL A 11 0.40 19.36 6.65
C VAL A 11 1.13 19.53 5.32
N ALA A 12 2.43 19.21 5.26
CA ALA A 12 3.24 19.27 4.06
C ALA A 12 2.91 18.17 3.03
N ALA A 13 2.33 17.05 3.46
CA ALA A 13 2.03 15.89 2.60
C ALA A 13 0.65 15.93 1.92
N ARG A 14 -0.23 16.88 2.31
CA ARG A 14 -1.56 17.07 1.69
C ARG A 14 -1.56 17.12 0.15
N PRO A 15 -0.66 17.85 -0.54
CA PRO A 15 -0.71 17.94 -2.00
C PRO A 15 -0.45 16.60 -2.71
N VAL A 16 0.23 15.65 -2.07
CA VAL A 16 0.56 14.33 -2.67
C VAL A 16 -0.36 13.19 -2.18
N ALA A 17 -1.23 13.46 -1.21
CA ALA A 17 -2.13 12.47 -0.61
C ALA A 17 -3.05 11.77 -1.63
N HIS A 18 -3.55 12.49 -2.62
CA HIS A 18 -4.38 11.93 -3.69
C HIS A 18 -3.63 10.88 -4.53
N ARG A 19 -2.32 11.02 -4.69
CA ARG A 19 -1.49 10.03 -5.42
C ARG A 19 -1.26 8.78 -4.59
N PHE A 20 -1.03 8.93 -3.30
CA PHE A 20 -0.98 7.78 -2.39
C PHE A 20 -2.31 7.02 -2.37
N ALA A 21 -3.45 7.72 -2.41
CA ALA A 21 -4.76 7.09 -2.58
C ALA A 21 -4.88 6.35 -3.92
N GLY A 22 -4.41 6.95 -5.02
CA GLY A 22 -4.35 6.30 -6.33
C GLY A 22 -3.48 5.04 -6.34
N ALA A 23 -2.32 5.07 -5.69
CA ALA A 23 -1.46 3.90 -5.53
C ALA A 23 -2.14 2.81 -4.70
N ALA A 24 -2.77 3.18 -3.58
CA ALA A 24 -3.53 2.25 -2.75
C ALA A 24 -4.70 1.62 -3.52
N LEU A 25 -5.43 2.39 -4.31
CA LEU A 25 -6.50 1.87 -5.17
C LEU A 25 -5.97 0.86 -6.20
N CYS A 26 -4.86 1.17 -6.85
CA CYS A 26 -4.19 0.22 -7.76
C CYS A 26 -3.76 -1.04 -7.02
N GLY A 27 -3.24 -0.91 -5.80
CA GLY A 27 -2.91 -2.04 -4.93
C GLY A 27 -4.12 -2.92 -4.65
N VAL A 28 -5.26 -2.33 -4.26
CA VAL A 28 -6.53 -3.03 -4.03
C VAL A 28 -6.97 -3.79 -5.28
N LEU A 29 -6.96 -3.13 -6.44
CA LEU A 29 -7.34 -3.75 -7.72
C LEU A 29 -6.39 -4.89 -8.12
N ALA A 30 -5.08 -4.74 -7.87
CA ALA A 30 -4.09 -5.78 -8.12
C ALA A 30 -4.33 -7.00 -7.23
N THR A 31 -4.56 -6.80 -5.93
CA THR A 31 -4.89 -7.89 -5.00
C THR A 31 -6.24 -8.52 -5.30
N GLY A 32 -7.27 -7.72 -5.63
CA GLY A 32 -8.59 -8.20 -6.01
C GLY A 32 -8.53 -9.05 -7.28
N SER A 33 -7.75 -8.63 -8.27
CA SER A 33 -7.50 -9.41 -9.50
C SER A 33 -6.81 -10.74 -9.20
N ALA A 34 -5.88 -10.77 -8.24
CA ALA A 34 -5.21 -12.02 -7.82
C ALA A 34 -6.17 -12.99 -7.12
N VAL A 35 -7.05 -12.48 -6.26
CA VAL A 35 -8.08 -13.28 -5.59
C VAL A 35 -9.11 -13.81 -6.60
N ALA A 36 -9.59 -12.94 -7.49
CA ALA A 36 -10.51 -13.31 -8.56
C ALA A 36 -9.90 -14.37 -9.49
N LEU A 37 -8.60 -14.24 -9.82
CA LEU A 37 -7.86 -15.23 -10.58
C LEU A 37 -7.88 -16.58 -9.88
N MET A 38 -7.63 -16.62 -8.58
CA MET A 38 -7.64 -17.87 -7.79
C MET A 38 -9.02 -18.53 -7.81
N GLY A 39 -10.09 -17.75 -7.67
CA GLY A 39 -11.46 -18.24 -7.78
C GLY A 39 -11.79 -18.77 -9.19
N ALA A 40 -11.44 -18.01 -10.23
CA ALA A 40 -11.66 -18.40 -11.63
C ALA A 40 -10.88 -19.67 -12.00
N SER A 41 -9.65 -19.81 -11.52
CA SER A 41 -8.85 -21.03 -11.67
C SER A 41 -9.51 -22.22 -10.98
N GLY A 42 -9.98 -22.06 -9.74
CA GLY A 42 -10.70 -23.13 -9.02
C GLY A 42 -11.97 -23.58 -9.73
N TYR A 43 -12.75 -22.63 -10.25
CA TYR A 43 -13.93 -22.92 -11.07
C TYR A 43 -13.55 -23.66 -12.35
N LEU A 44 -12.52 -23.19 -13.06
CA LEU A 44 -12.04 -23.82 -14.30
C LEU A 44 -11.62 -25.27 -14.07
N ILE A 45 -10.84 -25.54 -13.03
CA ILE A 45 -10.39 -26.88 -12.67
C ILE A 45 -11.59 -27.78 -12.36
N SER A 46 -12.51 -27.29 -11.53
CA SER A 46 -13.71 -28.04 -11.14
C SER A 46 -14.62 -28.36 -12.34
N ARG A 47 -14.77 -27.41 -13.26
CA ARG A 47 -15.56 -27.62 -14.49
C ARG A 47 -14.85 -28.53 -15.48
N ALA A 48 -13.53 -28.41 -15.64
CA ALA A 48 -12.75 -29.27 -16.52
C ALA A 48 -12.80 -30.75 -16.09
N ALA A 49 -12.91 -31.01 -14.78
CA ALA A 49 -13.06 -32.38 -14.25
C ALA A 49 -14.32 -33.09 -14.76
N LEU A 50 -15.38 -32.35 -15.09
CA LEU A 50 -16.62 -32.90 -15.68
C LEU A 50 -16.50 -33.25 -17.17
N ARG A 51 -15.31 -33.07 -17.76
CA ARG A 51 -15.01 -33.26 -19.19
C ARG A 51 -16.03 -32.61 -20.17
N PRO A 52 -16.38 -31.32 -19.99
CA PRO A 52 -17.17 -30.60 -20.97
C PRO A 52 -16.35 -30.32 -22.23
N GLU A 53 -17.03 -29.94 -23.32
CA GLU A 53 -16.36 -29.46 -24.52
C GLU A 53 -15.53 -28.19 -24.23
N VAL A 54 -14.39 -28.05 -24.92
CA VAL A 54 -13.42 -26.96 -24.68
C VAL A 54 -14.03 -25.57 -24.88
N ILE A 55 -14.98 -25.44 -25.82
CA ILE A 55 -15.66 -24.18 -26.11
C ILE A 55 -16.42 -23.66 -24.88
N ALA A 56 -16.98 -24.55 -24.06
CA ALA A 56 -17.66 -24.17 -22.82
C ALA A 56 -16.72 -23.58 -21.76
N LEU A 57 -15.40 -23.85 -21.86
CA LEU A 57 -14.38 -23.33 -20.97
C LEU A 57 -13.72 -22.05 -21.51
N ALA A 58 -13.91 -21.71 -22.79
CA ALA A 58 -13.19 -20.63 -23.48
C ALA A 58 -13.33 -19.27 -22.78
N VAL A 59 -14.53 -18.94 -22.29
CA VAL A 59 -14.79 -17.69 -21.54
C VAL A 59 -13.99 -17.67 -20.24
N THR A 60 -13.97 -18.78 -19.51
CA THR A 60 -13.25 -18.90 -18.24
C THR A 60 -11.74 -18.82 -18.46
N ILE A 61 -11.21 -19.50 -19.48
CA ILE A 61 -9.79 -19.44 -19.85
C ILE A 61 -9.39 -17.99 -20.17
N THR A 62 -10.21 -17.31 -20.96
CA THR A 62 -9.96 -15.90 -21.34
C THR A 62 -10.03 -14.99 -20.12
N ALA A 63 -10.99 -15.21 -19.21
CA ALA A 63 -11.08 -14.47 -17.96
C ALA A 63 -9.85 -14.67 -17.06
N VAL A 64 -9.34 -15.89 -16.93
CA VAL A 64 -8.09 -16.20 -16.19
C VAL A 64 -6.91 -15.43 -16.79
N ARG A 65 -6.78 -15.39 -18.11
CA ARG A 65 -5.71 -14.63 -18.81
C ARG A 65 -5.87 -13.13 -18.59
N ALA A 66 -7.09 -12.61 -18.74
CA ALA A 66 -7.40 -11.21 -18.51
C ALA A 66 -7.08 -10.80 -17.06
N LEU A 67 -7.53 -11.55 -16.07
CA LEU A 67 -7.27 -11.29 -14.65
C LEU A 67 -5.77 -11.36 -14.31
N SER A 68 -5.05 -12.30 -14.92
CA SER A 68 -3.59 -12.40 -14.76
C SER A 68 -2.88 -11.15 -15.27
N LEU A 69 -3.30 -10.64 -16.43
CA LEU A 69 -2.76 -9.40 -17.01
C LEU A 69 -3.17 -8.18 -16.19
N SER A 70 -4.44 -8.06 -15.81
CA SER A 70 -4.95 -6.97 -14.95
C SER A 70 -4.16 -6.88 -13.65
N ARG A 71 -3.90 -8.02 -12.99
CA ARG A 71 -3.06 -8.09 -11.78
C ARG A 71 -1.68 -7.46 -12.02
N ALA A 72 -1.02 -7.79 -13.13
CA ALA A 72 0.30 -7.27 -13.46
C ALA A 72 0.26 -5.76 -13.76
N VAL A 73 -0.72 -5.32 -14.56
CA VAL A 73 -0.91 -3.91 -14.92
C VAL A 73 -1.18 -3.05 -13.68
N PHE A 74 -2.10 -3.46 -12.81
CA PHE A 74 -2.42 -2.71 -11.60
C PHE A 74 -1.25 -2.68 -10.61
N ARG A 75 -0.50 -3.79 -10.49
CA ARG A 75 0.71 -3.81 -9.66
C ARG A 75 1.80 -2.88 -10.20
N TYR A 76 1.94 -2.81 -11.51
CA TYR A 76 2.86 -1.88 -12.14
C TYR A 76 2.42 -0.43 -11.94
N ALA A 77 1.14 -0.13 -12.14
CA ALA A 77 0.56 1.19 -11.91
C ALA A 77 0.72 1.64 -10.45
N GLU A 78 0.45 0.76 -9.48
CA GLU A 78 0.69 1.01 -8.05
C GLU A 78 2.15 1.42 -7.81
N ARG A 79 3.10 0.66 -8.33
CA ARG A 79 4.54 0.97 -8.21
C ARG A 79 4.87 2.31 -8.84
N LEU A 80 4.39 2.58 -10.06
CA LEU A 80 4.67 3.83 -10.77
C LEU A 80 4.11 5.06 -10.03
N VAL A 81 2.85 5.00 -9.59
CA VAL A 81 2.20 6.10 -8.85
C VAL A 81 2.87 6.32 -7.50
N SER A 82 3.23 5.23 -6.80
CA SER A 82 3.94 5.33 -5.52
C SER A 82 5.30 6.01 -5.68
N HIS A 83 6.05 5.64 -6.72
CA HIS A 83 7.38 6.19 -6.97
C HIS A 83 7.32 7.66 -7.38
N ASP A 84 6.40 8.03 -8.28
CA ASP A 84 6.19 9.42 -8.68
C ASP A 84 5.78 10.29 -7.48
N ALA A 85 4.96 9.78 -6.56
CA ALA A 85 4.60 10.48 -5.33
C ALA A 85 5.82 10.73 -4.41
N THR A 86 6.65 9.71 -4.19
CA THR A 86 7.91 9.82 -3.42
C THR A 86 8.86 10.85 -4.03
N LEU A 87 9.10 10.78 -5.34
CA LEU A 87 10.04 11.69 -6.01
C LEU A 87 9.59 13.15 -5.98
N ARG A 88 8.28 13.41 -6.10
CA ARG A 88 7.73 14.77 -6.01
C ARG A 88 7.82 15.33 -4.61
N LEU A 89 7.52 14.51 -3.61
CA LEU A 89 7.69 14.90 -2.22
C LEU A 89 9.15 15.24 -1.96
N LEU A 90 10.10 14.41 -2.39
CA LEU A 90 11.53 14.71 -2.29
C LEU A 90 11.93 16.03 -2.94
N ARG A 91 11.36 16.36 -4.11
CA ARG A 91 11.59 17.64 -4.80
C ARG A 91 11.08 18.83 -4.00
N GLU A 92 9.83 18.78 -3.52
CA GLU A 92 9.24 19.88 -2.73
C GLU A 92 10.02 20.15 -1.45
N LEU A 93 10.53 19.10 -0.81
CA LEU A 93 11.33 19.21 0.40
C LEU A 93 12.66 19.89 0.15
N ARG A 94 13.37 19.53 -0.91
CA ARG A 94 14.63 20.21 -1.28
C ARG A 94 14.40 21.71 -1.43
N VAL A 95 13.37 22.11 -2.18
CA VAL A 95 13.07 23.54 -2.41
C VAL A 95 12.71 24.27 -1.12
N ARG A 96 11.82 23.68 -0.31
CA ARG A 96 11.36 24.29 0.95
C ARG A 96 12.49 24.43 1.96
N TRP A 97 13.42 23.48 1.96
CA TRP A 97 14.60 23.53 2.80
C TRP A 97 15.60 24.59 2.34
N PHE A 98 15.95 24.63 1.05
CA PHE A 98 16.85 25.66 0.52
C PHE A 98 16.35 27.08 0.83
N ARG A 99 15.05 27.34 0.63
CA ARG A 99 14.43 28.65 0.95
C ARG A 99 14.44 29.01 2.44
N ARG A 100 14.45 28.01 3.34
CA ARG A 100 14.52 28.26 4.78
C ARG A 100 15.95 28.46 5.26
N LEU A 101 16.93 27.90 4.55
CA LEU A 101 18.34 28.10 4.85
C LEU A 101 18.90 29.41 4.30
N GLU A 102 18.50 29.81 3.09
CA GLU A 102 18.99 31.02 2.41
C GLU A 102 19.05 32.27 3.33
N PRO A 103 18.06 32.56 4.19
CA PRO A 103 18.08 33.74 5.07
C PRO A 103 18.96 33.57 6.32
N LEU A 104 19.34 32.35 6.68
CA LEU A 104 20.12 32.02 7.90
C LEU A 104 21.63 31.96 7.64
N VAL A 105 22.04 31.91 6.37
CA VAL A 105 23.45 31.91 5.92
C VAL A 105 24.21 33.19 6.30
N PRO A 106 23.64 34.42 6.26
CA PRO A 106 24.38 35.64 6.56
C PRO A 106 24.82 35.78 8.02
N ALA A 107 24.14 35.12 8.96
CA ALA A 107 24.35 35.30 10.41
C ALA A 107 25.31 34.28 11.04
N GLY A 108 25.69 33.21 10.33
CA GLY A 108 26.58 32.15 10.84
C GLY A 108 25.99 31.42 12.06
N LEU A 109 25.33 30.28 11.86
CA LEU A 109 24.77 29.47 12.95
C LEU A 109 25.89 28.92 13.86
N PRO A 110 26.06 29.42 15.11
CA PRO A 110 27.10 28.92 16.00
C PRO A 110 26.70 27.53 16.50
N GLY A 111 27.49 26.51 16.15
CA GLY A 111 27.34 25.14 16.70
C GLY A 111 26.35 24.21 15.99
N ALA A 112 25.59 24.68 14.99
CA ALA A 112 24.77 23.81 14.15
C ALA A 112 25.40 23.68 12.76
N ARG A 113 25.92 22.49 12.42
CA ARG A 113 26.37 22.22 11.06
C ARG A 113 25.15 22.24 10.15
N SER A 114 25.17 23.06 9.09
CA SER A 114 24.06 23.16 8.13
C SER A 114 23.60 21.81 7.57
N GLY A 115 24.52 20.82 7.54
CA GLY A 115 24.22 19.43 7.16
C GLY A 115 23.35 18.66 8.15
N ASP A 116 23.43 18.94 9.46
CA ASP A 116 22.67 18.21 10.49
C ASP A 116 21.21 18.67 10.56
N LEU A 117 20.96 19.94 10.26
CA LEU A 117 19.60 20.49 10.12
C LEU A 117 18.93 20.03 8.81
N LEU A 118 19.72 19.78 7.75
CA LEU A 118 19.23 19.16 6.51
C LEU A 118 18.79 17.73 6.75
N SER A 119 19.68 16.95 7.36
CA SER A 119 19.49 15.52 7.55
C SER A 119 18.34 15.25 8.50
N GLY A 120 18.16 16.04 9.57
CA GLY A 120 17.04 15.91 10.49
C GLY A 120 15.67 16.14 9.83
N PHE A 121 15.50 17.24 9.08
CA PHE A 121 14.22 17.50 8.40
C PHE A 121 13.96 16.52 7.25
N ALA A 122 15.00 16.13 6.50
CA ALA A 122 14.89 15.10 5.48
C ALA A 122 14.48 13.75 6.09
N ALA A 123 15.04 13.39 7.25
CA ALA A 123 14.69 12.18 7.98
C ALA A 123 13.23 12.20 8.48
N ASP A 124 12.75 13.33 9.00
CA ASP A 124 11.36 13.47 9.45
C ASP A 124 10.35 13.25 8.30
N VAL A 125 10.67 13.73 7.10
CA VAL A 125 9.76 13.53 5.96
C VAL A 125 9.92 12.16 5.33
N GLU A 126 11.12 11.59 5.35
CA GLU A 126 11.32 10.20 5.00
C GLU A 126 10.52 9.27 5.93
N ALA A 127 10.42 9.61 7.22
CA ALA A 127 9.58 8.90 8.18
C ALA A 127 8.09 9.00 7.82
N VAL A 128 7.59 10.17 7.41
CA VAL A 128 6.21 10.32 6.91
C VAL A 128 5.98 9.52 5.63
N GLN A 129 6.92 9.50 4.70
CA GLN A 129 6.85 8.68 3.48
C GLN A 129 6.77 7.19 3.80
N HIS A 130 7.64 6.72 4.69
CA HIS A 130 7.64 5.35 5.17
C HIS A 130 6.31 5.00 5.85
N LEU A 131 5.76 5.91 6.66
CA LEU A 131 4.45 5.73 7.27
C LEU A 131 3.34 5.56 6.23
N TYR A 132 3.30 6.37 5.17
CA TYR A 132 2.28 6.23 4.14
C TYR A 132 2.47 4.98 3.28
N LEU A 133 3.68 4.74 2.77
CA LEU A 133 3.96 3.68 1.80
C LEU A 133 4.10 2.29 2.41
N ARG A 134 4.65 2.20 3.62
CA ARG A 134 4.94 0.93 4.29
C ARG A 134 4.06 0.72 5.52
N GLY A 135 3.65 1.80 6.18
CA GLY A 135 2.76 1.73 7.35
C GLY A 135 1.29 1.62 6.99
N LEU A 136 0.76 2.53 6.17
CA LEU A 136 -0.68 2.67 5.93
C LEU A 136 -1.16 1.99 4.65
N ALA A 137 -0.42 2.09 3.55
CA ALA A 137 -0.87 1.53 2.26
C ALA A 137 -1.07 -0.01 2.32
N PRO A 138 -0.13 -0.82 2.84
CA PRO A 138 -0.31 -2.28 2.88
C PRO A 138 -1.54 -2.74 3.69
N PRO A 139 -1.79 -2.26 4.93
CA PRO A 139 -2.98 -2.69 5.67
C PRO A 139 -4.26 -2.14 5.05
N LEU A 140 -4.28 -0.93 4.48
CA LEU A 140 -5.47 -0.42 3.77
C LEU A 140 -5.81 -1.29 2.55
N VAL A 141 -4.80 -1.65 1.75
CA VAL A 141 -4.98 -2.55 0.61
C VAL A 141 -5.51 -3.92 1.05
N ALA A 142 -4.89 -4.49 2.09
CA ALA A 142 -5.29 -5.79 2.64
C ALA A 142 -6.72 -5.76 3.21
N LEU A 143 -7.08 -4.73 3.96
CA LEU A 143 -8.42 -4.55 4.52
C LEU A 143 -9.46 -4.37 3.43
N ALA A 144 -9.22 -3.48 2.46
CA ALA A 144 -10.19 -3.22 1.39
C ALA A 144 -10.38 -4.45 0.49
N ALA A 145 -9.30 -5.08 0.04
CA ALA A 145 -9.38 -6.28 -0.80
C ALA A 145 -9.94 -7.48 -0.03
N GLY A 146 -9.52 -7.67 1.23
CA GLY A 146 -10.00 -8.73 2.10
C GLY A 146 -11.49 -8.58 2.43
N ALA A 147 -11.93 -7.39 2.86
CA ALA A 147 -13.33 -7.11 3.13
C ALA A 147 -14.19 -7.24 1.87
N GLY A 148 -13.70 -6.75 0.72
CA GLY A 148 -14.37 -6.93 -0.57
C GLY A 148 -14.54 -8.41 -0.94
N THR A 149 -13.52 -9.22 -0.70
CA THR A 149 -13.55 -10.67 -0.94
C THR A 149 -14.54 -11.36 -0.01
N VAL A 150 -14.49 -11.07 1.28
CA VAL A 150 -15.42 -11.62 2.29
C VAL A 150 -16.86 -11.25 1.93
N ALA A 151 -17.13 -9.99 1.58
CA ALA A 151 -18.46 -9.54 1.19
C ALA A 151 -18.96 -10.21 -0.10
N ALA A 152 -18.09 -10.36 -1.09
CA ALA A 152 -18.44 -11.06 -2.34
C ALA A 152 -18.79 -12.53 -2.10
N ILE A 153 -18.01 -13.22 -1.26
CA ILE A 153 -18.25 -14.63 -0.96
C ILE A 153 -19.45 -14.80 -0.03
N ALA A 154 -19.63 -13.92 0.96
CA ALA A 154 -20.79 -13.95 1.84
C ALA A 154 -22.12 -13.77 1.08
N ARG A 155 -22.12 -13.01 -0.02
CA ARG A 155 -23.29 -12.87 -0.90
C ARG A 155 -23.66 -14.16 -1.65
N LEU A 156 -22.68 -15.01 -1.95
CA LEU A 156 -22.89 -16.29 -2.63
C LEU A 156 -23.19 -17.40 -1.61
N LEU A 157 -22.38 -17.47 -0.56
CA LEU A 157 -22.44 -18.47 0.49
C LEU A 157 -22.03 -17.82 1.83
N PRO A 158 -23.00 -17.39 2.66
CA PRO A 158 -22.72 -16.67 3.91
C PRO A 158 -21.73 -17.39 4.84
N ALA A 159 -21.86 -18.71 4.95
CA ALA A 159 -20.95 -19.53 5.74
C ALA A 159 -19.50 -19.48 5.22
N GLY A 160 -19.29 -19.48 3.89
CA GLY A 160 -17.97 -19.36 3.30
C GLY A 160 -17.33 -17.99 3.57
N GLY A 161 -18.14 -16.93 3.54
CA GLY A 161 -17.69 -15.58 3.90
C GLY A 161 -17.27 -15.50 5.37
N LEU A 162 -18.04 -16.10 6.27
CA LEU A 162 -17.69 -16.20 7.70
C LEU A 162 -16.39 -16.97 7.94
N CYS A 163 -16.22 -18.14 7.29
CA CYS A 163 -14.98 -18.92 7.40
C CYS A 163 -13.76 -18.11 6.96
N LEU A 164 -13.87 -17.36 5.86
CA LEU A 164 -12.78 -16.50 5.39
C LEU A 164 -12.51 -15.32 6.32
N ALA A 165 -13.55 -14.69 6.86
CA ALA A 165 -13.39 -13.62 7.84
C ALA A 165 -12.67 -14.13 9.10
N LEU A 166 -13.07 -15.30 9.60
CA LEU A 166 -12.45 -15.94 10.76
C LEU A 166 -11.01 -16.38 10.50
N GLY A 167 -10.62 -16.66 9.26
CA GLY A 167 -9.22 -16.91 8.90
C GLY A 167 -8.40 -15.62 8.78
N LEU A 168 -8.95 -14.59 8.14
CA LEU A 168 -8.26 -13.34 7.83
C LEU A 168 -8.07 -12.44 9.06
N LEU A 169 -9.09 -12.32 9.92
CA LEU A 169 -9.04 -11.45 11.11
C LEU A 169 -7.90 -11.80 12.08
N PRO A 170 -7.74 -13.06 12.53
CA PRO A 170 -6.63 -13.41 13.41
C PRO A 170 -5.29 -13.30 12.69
N ALA A 171 -5.18 -13.68 11.41
CA ALA A 171 -3.94 -13.50 10.65
C ALA A 171 -3.53 -12.02 10.58
N ALA A 172 -4.49 -11.12 10.37
CA ALA A 172 -4.27 -9.68 10.30
C ALA A 172 -3.87 -9.06 11.66
N LEU A 173 -4.24 -9.67 12.78
CA LEU A 173 -3.94 -9.17 14.13
C LEU A 173 -2.68 -9.82 14.73
N VAL A 174 -2.54 -11.14 14.58
CA VAL A 174 -1.48 -11.94 15.20
C VAL A 174 -0.13 -11.62 14.58
N LEU A 175 -0.04 -11.48 13.25
CA LEU A 175 1.23 -11.18 12.57
C LEU A 175 1.83 -9.83 13.02
N PRO A 176 1.11 -8.69 12.96
CA PRO A 176 1.67 -7.43 13.46
C PRO A 176 1.88 -7.41 14.97
N ALA A 177 1.02 -8.09 15.76
CA ALA A 177 1.25 -8.19 17.21
C ALA A 177 2.55 -8.96 17.52
N ALA A 178 2.79 -10.07 16.82
CA ALA A 178 4.00 -10.87 16.97
C ALA A 178 5.26 -10.10 16.54
N THR A 179 5.21 -9.37 15.43
CA THR A 179 6.36 -8.54 15.01
C THR A 179 6.66 -7.43 16.00
N VAL A 180 5.64 -6.80 16.59
CA VAL A 180 5.83 -5.79 17.65
C VAL A 180 6.37 -6.42 18.93
N ALA A 181 5.88 -7.61 19.31
CA ALA A 181 6.38 -8.30 20.51
C ALA A 181 7.86 -8.70 20.36
N LEU A 182 8.24 -9.25 19.19
CA LEU A 182 9.62 -9.65 18.91
C LEU A 182 10.58 -8.46 18.84
N THR A 183 10.16 -7.35 18.22
CA THR A 183 10.99 -6.14 18.15
C THR A 183 11.14 -5.42 19.49
N ARG A 184 10.22 -5.64 20.45
CA ARG A 184 10.34 -5.13 21.83
C ARG A 184 11.16 -6.04 22.75
N ALA A 185 11.30 -7.32 22.39
CA ALA A 185 12.04 -8.31 23.16
C ALA A 185 13.54 -8.39 22.79
N ALA A 186 13.93 -7.80 21.66
CA ALA A 186 15.31 -7.69 21.18
C ALA A 186 15.91 -6.33 21.56
#